data_AF-A0A6N2R2Q8-F1
#
_entry.id   AF-A0A6N2R2Q8-F1
#
_cell.length_a   1.000
_cell.length_b   1.000
_cell.length_c   1.000
_cell.angle_alpha   90.00
_cell.angle_beta   90.00
_cell.angle_gamma   90.00
#
_symmetry.space_group_name_H-M   'P 1'
#
loop_
_entity.id
_entity.type
_entity.pdbx_description
1 polymer ?
#
loop_
_entity_poly.entity_id
_entity_poly.type
_entity_poly.pdbx_seq_one_letter_code
_entity_poly.pdbx_strand_id
1 'polypeptide(L)'
;MKQYIGTKIVKAEPMTRGDYNDYRGWQIPADEDPMDEGYLMEYENGHEQWLPKEMFETDYIEYDKNKLPATAVGMISTDYKERFKAEYAQLVIRYEGLKGMLKKWDDGTLEFEPTCPRSIYNMQIKAMSEYIAVLEARAAIENVDLMSE
;
A
#
# COMPACT_ATOMS: atom_id res chain seq x y z
N MET A 1 -5.22 15.73 -24.27
CA MET A 1 -5.67 14.81 -23.20
C MET A 1 -5.02 15.24 -21.89
N LYS A 2 -5.66 15.04 -20.74
CA LYS A 2 -5.09 15.32 -19.40
C LYS A 2 -4.91 14.00 -18.65
N GLN A 3 -3.86 13.92 -17.83
CA GLN A 3 -3.56 12.76 -16.99
C GLN A 3 -3.99 13.04 -15.54
N TYR A 4 -4.40 11.99 -14.82
CA TYR A 4 -4.87 12.06 -13.44
C TYR A 4 -4.29 10.87 -12.66
N ILE A 5 -4.00 11.05 -11.37
CA ILE A 5 -3.56 10.00 -10.45
C ILE A 5 -4.58 9.88 -9.32
N GLY A 6 -4.90 8.64 -8.93
CA GLY A 6 -5.76 8.36 -7.79
C GLY A 6 -5.27 7.12 -7.06
N THR A 7 -5.39 7.12 -5.73
CA THR A 7 -5.07 5.98 -4.86
C THR A 7 -6.21 5.81 -3.88
N LYS A 8 -6.73 4.59 -3.74
CA LYS A 8 -7.90 4.30 -2.90
C LYS A 8 -7.75 2.92 -2.27
N ILE A 9 -8.33 2.75 -1.08
CA ILE A 9 -8.57 1.42 -0.50
C ILE A 9 -9.99 1.01 -0.94
N VAL A 10 -10.12 -0.23 -1.39
CA VAL A 10 -11.42 -0.86 -1.72
C VAL A 10 -11.57 -2.10 -0.87
N LYS A 11 -12.81 -2.43 -0.51
CA LYS A 11 -13.13 -3.79 -0.03
C LYS A 11 -13.44 -4.64 -1.23
N ALA A 12 -13.04 -5.90 -1.21
CA ALA A 12 -13.31 -6.81 -2.31
C ALA A 12 -13.61 -8.22 -1.78
N GLU A 13 -14.55 -8.90 -2.42
CA GLU A 13 -14.85 -10.32 -2.18
C GLU A 13 -14.95 -11.08 -3.51
N PRO A 14 -14.52 -12.35 -3.56
CA PRO A 14 -14.66 -13.18 -4.75
C PRO A 14 -16.13 -13.31 -5.16
N MET A 15 -16.43 -13.11 -6.44
CA MET A 15 -17.78 -13.24 -7.01
C MET A 15 -17.67 -13.60 -8.49
N THR A 16 -18.47 -14.56 -8.97
CA THR A 16 -18.51 -14.88 -10.40
C THR A 16 -19.26 -13.80 -11.18
N ARG A 17 -19.03 -13.72 -12.50
CA ARG A 17 -19.82 -12.81 -13.36
C ARG A 17 -21.31 -13.10 -13.26
N GLY A 18 -21.70 -14.37 -13.19
CA GLY A 18 -23.10 -14.80 -13.07
C GLY A 18 -23.75 -14.27 -11.79
N ASP A 19 -23.11 -14.53 -10.64
CA ASP A 19 -23.60 -14.07 -9.34
C ASP A 19 -23.72 -12.54 -9.29
N TYR A 20 -22.77 -11.82 -9.89
CA TYR A 20 -22.81 -10.38 -9.98
C TYR A 20 -23.99 -9.86 -10.83
N ASN A 21 -24.28 -10.49 -11.97
CA ASN A 21 -25.42 -10.11 -12.79
C ASN A 21 -26.75 -10.39 -12.07
N ASP A 22 -26.86 -11.53 -11.38
CA ASP A 22 -28.02 -11.85 -10.56
C ASP A 22 -28.22 -10.83 -9.43
N TYR A 23 -27.14 -10.45 -8.73
CA TYR A 23 -27.14 -9.39 -7.71
C TYR A 23 -27.64 -8.04 -8.26
N ARG A 24 -27.29 -7.69 -9.50
CA ARG A 24 -27.71 -6.44 -10.16
C ARG A 24 -29.06 -6.53 -10.86
N GLY A 25 -29.64 -7.73 -10.99
CA GLY A 25 -30.84 -7.98 -11.79
C GLY A 25 -30.63 -7.79 -13.29
N TRP A 26 -29.42 -8.06 -13.79
CA TRP A 26 -29.04 -7.91 -15.20
C TRP A 26 -29.10 -9.24 -15.95
N GLN A 27 -29.46 -9.18 -17.23
CA GLN A 27 -29.34 -10.34 -18.12
C GLN A 27 -27.91 -10.43 -18.64
N ILE A 28 -27.29 -11.59 -18.48
CA ILE A 28 -25.93 -11.86 -18.95
C ILE A 28 -25.92 -11.89 -20.49
N PRO A 29 -25.01 -11.16 -21.16
CA PRO A 29 -24.79 -11.29 -22.60
C PRO A 29 -24.46 -12.72 -23.03
N ALA A 30 -24.94 -13.14 -24.21
CA ALA A 30 -24.77 -14.52 -24.67
C ALA A 30 -23.32 -14.91 -25.00
N ASP A 31 -22.44 -13.93 -25.16
CA ASP A 31 -21.00 -14.06 -25.42
C ASP A 31 -20.14 -13.97 -24.15
N GLU A 32 -20.75 -13.84 -22.97
CA GLU A 32 -20.06 -13.81 -21.68
C GLU A 32 -20.25 -15.11 -20.90
N ASP A 33 -19.16 -15.64 -20.34
CA ASP A 33 -19.22 -16.83 -19.45
C ASP A 33 -19.68 -16.40 -18.04
N PRO A 34 -20.79 -16.94 -17.51
CA PRO A 34 -21.24 -16.67 -16.14
C PRO A 34 -20.29 -17.21 -15.07
N MET A 35 -19.46 -18.21 -15.38
CA MET A 35 -18.53 -18.82 -14.44
C MET A 35 -17.19 -18.07 -14.34
N ASP A 36 -17.01 -16.98 -15.09
CA ASP A 36 -15.80 -16.17 -15.02
C ASP A 36 -15.56 -15.69 -13.58
N GLU A 37 -14.39 -16.04 -13.04
CA GLU A 37 -13.96 -15.62 -11.72
C GLU A 37 -13.67 -14.12 -11.70
N GLY A 38 -14.03 -13.47 -10.59
CA GLY A 38 -13.74 -12.07 -10.37
C GLY A 38 -13.97 -11.66 -8.94
N TYR A 39 -14.01 -10.34 -8.74
CA TYR A 39 -14.18 -9.74 -7.42
C TYR A 39 -15.23 -8.64 -7.51
N LEU A 40 -16.18 -8.64 -6.57
CA LEU A 40 -17.04 -7.49 -6.29
C LEU A 40 -16.28 -6.54 -5.36
N MET A 41 -16.08 -5.30 -5.81
CA MET A 41 -15.44 -4.25 -5.06
C MET A 41 -16.47 -3.25 -4.53
N GLU A 42 -16.30 -2.82 -3.28
CA GLU A 42 -17.04 -1.73 -2.65
C GLU A 42 -16.08 -0.57 -2.34
N TYR A 43 -16.42 0.62 -2.84
CA TYR A 43 -15.73 1.86 -2.56
C TYR A 43 -16.34 2.56 -1.35
N GLU A 44 -15.58 3.42 -0.66
CA GLU A 44 -16.04 4.17 0.51
C GLU A 44 -17.31 5.01 0.28
N ASN A 45 -17.53 5.48 -0.95
CA ASN A 45 -18.73 6.23 -1.33
C ASN A 45 -19.96 5.33 -1.62
N GLY A 46 -19.88 4.03 -1.34
CA GLY A 46 -20.91 3.04 -1.62
C GLY A 46 -21.02 2.67 -3.11
N HIS A 47 -20.11 3.13 -3.97
CA HIS A 47 -20.04 2.63 -5.34
C HIS A 47 -19.57 1.18 -5.32
N GLU A 48 -20.17 0.35 -6.16
CA GLU A 48 -19.81 -1.05 -6.31
C GLU A 48 -19.42 -1.35 -7.76
N GLN A 49 -18.38 -2.15 -7.93
CA GLN A 49 -17.87 -2.54 -9.23
C GLN A 49 -17.36 -3.98 -9.20
N TRP A 50 -17.72 -4.77 -10.20
CA TRP A 50 -17.11 -6.07 -10.42
C TRP A 50 -15.95 -5.98 -11.42
N LEU A 51 -14.87 -6.73 -11.17
CA LEU A 51 -13.76 -6.90 -12.11
C LEU A 51 -13.43 -8.39 -12.31
N PRO A 52 -13.03 -8.79 -13.53
CA PRO A 52 -12.43 -10.09 -13.77
C PRO A 52 -11.19 -10.30 -12.89
N LYS A 53 -10.97 -11.55 -12.48
CA LYS A 53 -9.88 -11.94 -11.56
C LYS A 53 -8.52 -11.44 -12.00
N GLU A 54 -8.14 -11.68 -13.26
CA GLU A 54 -6.84 -11.27 -13.79
C GLU A 54 -6.64 -9.75 -13.73
N MET A 55 -7.67 -8.98 -14.05
CA MET A 55 -7.61 -7.52 -13.95
C MET A 55 -7.48 -7.07 -12.49
N PHE A 56 -8.28 -7.65 -11.60
CA PHE A 56 -8.22 -7.30 -10.18
C PHE A 56 -6.85 -7.61 -9.57
N GLU A 57 -6.33 -8.82 -9.78
CA GLU A 57 -5.04 -9.25 -9.22
C GLU A 57 -3.84 -8.54 -9.85
N THR A 58 -4.00 -7.97 -11.05
CA THR A 58 -2.98 -7.11 -11.69
C THR A 58 -2.99 -5.69 -11.13
N ASP A 59 -4.16 -5.10 -10.91
CA ASP A 59 -4.31 -3.69 -10.58
C ASP A 59 -4.34 -3.42 -9.06
N TYR A 60 -4.68 -4.43 -8.25
CA TYR A 60 -4.88 -4.31 -6.81
C TYR A 60 -3.89 -5.19 -6.04
N ILE A 61 -3.38 -4.63 -4.94
CA ILE A 61 -2.51 -5.31 -3.99
C ILE A 61 -3.27 -5.39 -2.67
N GLU A 62 -3.21 -6.55 -2.02
CA GLU A 62 -3.81 -6.73 -0.68
C GLU A 62 -3.27 -5.66 0.28
N TYR A 63 -4.19 -5.02 1.01
CA TYR A 63 -3.83 -3.97 1.93
C TYR A 63 -3.12 -4.55 3.16
N ASP A 64 -1.89 -4.11 3.39
CA ASP A 64 -1.15 -4.30 4.63
C ASP A 64 -0.61 -2.94 5.07
N LYS A 65 -1.09 -2.45 6.22
CA LYS A 65 -0.72 -1.15 6.78
C LYS A 65 0.79 -0.99 7.01
N ASN A 66 1.51 -2.10 7.12
CA ASN A 66 2.97 -2.12 7.32
C ASN A 66 3.76 -2.15 6.01
N LYS A 67 3.10 -2.04 4.85
CA LYS A 67 3.75 -2.03 3.52
C LYS A 67 3.71 -0.64 2.89
N LEU A 68 4.72 -0.36 2.07
CA LEU A 68 4.85 0.92 1.37
C LEU A 68 3.61 1.33 0.56
N PRO A 69 2.93 0.45 -0.20
CA PRO A 69 1.76 0.85 -0.98
C PRO A 69 0.63 1.46 -0.13
N ALA A 70 0.42 0.97 1.10
CA ALA A 70 -0.63 1.48 1.98
C ALA A 70 -0.45 2.98 2.31
N THR A 71 0.79 3.47 2.34
CA THR A 71 1.09 4.87 2.65
C THR A 71 0.66 5.84 1.55
N ALA A 72 0.47 5.37 0.30
CA ALA A 72 0.15 6.23 -0.83
C ALA A 72 -1.19 6.97 -0.66
N VAL A 73 -2.14 6.36 0.05
CA VAL A 73 -3.45 6.97 0.37
C VAL A 73 -3.28 8.22 1.22
N GLY A 74 -2.49 8.14 2.30
CA GLY A 74 -2.20 9.30 3.15
C GLY A 74 -1.40 10.38 2.43
N MET A 75 -0.50 10.00 1.51
CA MET A 75 0.32 10.94 0.73
C MET A 75 -0.49 11.85 -0.20
N ILE A 76 -1.67 11.42 -0.66
CA ILE A 76 -2.55 12.22 -1.52
C ILE A 76 -3.66 12.94 -0.74
N SER A 77 -3.68 12.83 0.59
CA SER A 77 -4.67 13.51 1.43
C SER A 77 -4.53 15.02 1.32
N THR A 78 -5.66 15.75 1.40
CA THR A 78 -5.68 17.21 1.50
C THR A 78 -5.26 17.68 2.89
N ASP A 79 -5.42 16.85 3.92
CA ASP A 79 -4.93 17.12 5.27
C ASP A 79 -3.42 16.88 5.36
N TYR A 80 -2.68 17.92 5.78
CA TYR A 80 -1.25 17.82 5.95
C TYR A 80 -0.84 16.84 7.05
N LYS A 81 -1.66 16.63 8.08
CA LYS A 81 -1.37 15.69 9.16
C LYS A 81 -1.34 14.26 8.64
N GLU A 82 -2.26 13.92 7.74
CA GLU A 82 -2.28 12.59 7.09
C GLU A 82 -1.08 12.39 6.17
N ARG A 83 -0.69 13.42 5.40
CA ARG A 83 0.55 13.35 4.61
C ARG A 83 1.80 13.18 5.49
N PHE A 84 1.84 13.85 6.64
CA PHE A 84 2.93 13.77 7.60
C PHE A 84 3.02 12.37 8.26
N LYS A 85 1.90 11.78 8.67
CA LYS A 85 1.84 10.39 9.16
C LYS A 85 2.29 9.41 8.09
N ALA A 86 1.86 9.60 6.84
CA ALA A 86 2.25 8.74 5.72
C ALA A 86 3.75 8.82 5.43
N GLU A 87 4.35 10.02 5.47
CA GLU A 87 5.80 10.22 5.36
C GLU A 87 6.56 9.48 6.45
N TYR A 88 6.12 9.60 7.71
CA TYR A 88 6.70 8.87 8.85
C TYR A 88 6.62 7.35 8.63
N ALA A 89 5.44 6.83 8.29
CA ALA A 89 5.24 5.42 8.02
C ALA A 89 6.13 4.90 6.88
N GLN A 90 6.26 5.65 5.78
CA GLN A 90 7.16 5.30 4.67
C GLN A 90 8.61 5.17 5.14
N LEU A 91 9.07 6.10 5.97
CA LEU A 91 10.43 6.12 6.46
C LEU A 91 10.69 4.95 7.43
N VAL A 92 9.78 4.69 8.37
CA VAL A 92 9.88 3.59 9.33
C VAL A 92 9.89 2.23 8.62
N ILE A 93 8.98 2.01 7.66
CA ILE A 93 8.91 0.75 6.89
C ILE A 93 10.23 0.50 6.15
N ARG A 94 10.80 1.54 5.52
CA ARG A 94 12.08 1.43 4.82
C ARG A 94 13.24 1.22 5.80
N TYR A 95 13.21 1.88 6.96
CA TYR A 95 14.24 1.77 7.97
C TYR A 95 14.30 0.34 8.52
N GLU A 96 13.17 -0.24 8.91
CA GLU A 96 13.11 -1.60 9.43
C GLU A 96 13.47 -2.63 8.34
N GLY A 97 13.05 -2.40 7.08
CA GLY A 97 13.47 -3.23 5.95
C GLY A 97 14.99 -3.22 5.74
N LEU A 98 15.60 -2.03 5.73
CA LEU A 98 17.05 -1.90 5.60
C LEU A 98 17.78 -2.51 6.80
N LYS A 99 17.34 -2.21 8.03
CA LYS A 99 17.90 -2.77 9.26
C LYS A 99 17.87 -4.29 9.27
N GLY A 100 16.75 -4.90 8.85
CA GLY A 100 16.62 -6.34 8.70
C GLY A 100 17.57 -6.93 7.65
N MET A 101 17.71 -6.27 6.49
CA MET A 101 18.68 -6.66 5.46
C MET A 101 20.12 -6.60 5.99
N LEU A 102 20.47 -5.52 6.69
CA LEU A 102 21.81 -5.35 7.28
C LEU A 102 22.11 -6.38 8.35
N LYS A 103 21.12 -6.73 9.18
CA LYS A 103 21.26 -7.83 10.13
C LYS A 103 21.57 -9.15 9.42
N LYS A 104 20.84 -9.49 8.35
CA LYS A 104 21.12 -10.70 7.56
C LYS A 104 22.51 -10.67 6.93
N TRP A 105 22.98 -9.50 6.50
CA TRP A 105 24.34 -9.33 5.99
C TRP A 105 25.38 -9.61 7.08
N ASP A 106 25.23 -8.99 8.25
CA ASP A 106 26.14 -9.14 9.38
C ASP A 106 26.14 -10.59 9.92
N ASP A 107 25.00 -11.28 9.86
CA ASP A 107 24.84 -12.69 10.24
C ASP A 107 25.30 -13.69 9.15
N GLY A 108 25.68 -13.22 7.95
CA GLY A 108 26.08 -14.08 6.83
C GLY A 108 24.95 -14.89 6.19
N THR A 109 23.69 -14.47 6.37
CA THR A 109 22.47 -15.15 5.86
C THR A 109 21.79 -14.40 4.72
N LEU A 110 22.40 -13.32 4.22
CA LEU A 110 21.87 -12.57 3.10
C LEU A 110 22.00 -13.38 1.79
N GLU A 111 20.90 -13.52 1.06
CA GLU A 111 20.81 -14.36 -0.15
C GLU A 111 21.44 -13.72 -1.41
N PHE A 112 21.96 -12.51 -1.29
CA PHE A 112 22.60 -11.78 -2.40
C PHE A 112 23.78 -10.95 -1.89
N GLU A 113 24.66 -10.56 -2.82
CA GLU A 113 25.80 -9.68 -2.53
C GLU A 113 25.44 -8.22 -2.86
N PRO A 114 25.42 -7.31 -1.87
CA PRO A 114 25.19 -5.90 -2.12
C PRO A 114 26.33 -5.30 -2.96
N THR A 115 25.99 -4.64 -4.06
CA THR A 115 26.99 -3.98 -4.92
C THR A 115 27.61 -2.74 -4.26
N CYS A 116 26.88 -2.11 -3.33
CA CYS A 116 27.31 -0.89 -2.66
C CYS A 116 28.12 -1.22 -1.39
N PRO A 117 29.20 -0.47 -1.07
CA PRO A 117 29.95 -0.70 0.17
C PRO A 117 29.09 -0.61 1.44
N ARG A 118 29.39 -1.45 2.44
CA ARG A 118 28.70 -1.48 3.74
C ARG A 118 28.63 -0.10 4.43
N SER A 119 29.64 0.75 4.21
CA SER A 119 29.70 2.11 4.77
C SER A 119 28.57 3.02 4.27
N ILE A 120 28.13 2.88 3.02
CA ILE A 120 27.03 3.68 2.47
C ILE A 120 25.71 3.30 3.14
N TYR A 121 25.46 2.01 3.36
CA TYR A 121 24.29 1.56 4.11
C TYR A 121 24.30 2.02 5.57
N ASN A 122 25.48 2.10 6.20
CA ASN A 122 25.61 2.67 7.55
C ASN A 122 25.24 4.16 7.59
N MET A 123 25.65 4.93 6.57
CA MET A 123 25.24 6.32 6.44
C MET A 123 23.73 6.44 6.20
N GLN A 124 23.18 5.58 5.35
CA GLN A 124 21.75 5.55 5.03
C GLN A 124 20.90 5.26 6.27
N ILE A 125 21.19 4.18 7.01
CA ILE A 125 20.40 3.80 8.19
C ILE A 125 20.51 4.85 9.31
N LYS A 126 21.68 5.48 9.47
CA LYS A 126 21.87 6.59 10.42
C LYS A 126 20.97 7.78 10.05
N ALA A 127 21.06 8.26 8.81
CA ALA A 127 20.27 9.39 8.33
C ALA A 127 18.75 9.13 8.44
N MET A 128 18.32 7.89 8.15
CA MET A 128 16.92 7.50 8.34
C MET A 128 16.50 7.56 9.81
N SER A 129 17.33 7.04 10.73
CA SER A 129 17.00 7.11 12.17
C SER A 129 16.96 8.54 12.71
N GLU A 130 17.87 9.41 12.25
CA GLU A 130 17.87 10.82 12.61
C GLU A 130 16.61 11.51 12.08
N TYR A 131 16.18 11.18 10.85
CA TYR A 131 14.97 11.75 10.30
C TYR A 131 13.70 11.25 10.99
N ILE A 132 13.63 9.97 11.36
CA ILE A 132 12.56 9.40 12.20
C ILE A 132 12.44 10.21 13.51
N ALA A 133 13.56 10.44 14.21
CA ALA A 133 13.55 11.20 15.46
C ALA A 133 13.06 12.64 15.28
N VAL A 134 13.40 13.29 14.15
CA VAL A 134 12.88 14.62 13.80
C VAL A 134 11.36 14.59 13.60
N LEU A 135 10.84 13.58 12.90
CA LEU A 135 9.40 13.43 12.68
C LEU A 135 8.65 13.16 13.99
N GLU A 136 9.20 12.34 14.88
CA GLU A 136 8.64 12.07 16.21
C GLU A 136 8.60 13.33 17.08
N ALA A 137 9.69 14.11 17.10
CA ALA A 137 9.75 15.38 17.81
C ALA A 137 8.73 16.39 17.26
N ARG A 138 8.62 16.49 15.93
CA ARG A 138 7.62 17.35 15.27
C ARG A 138 6.20 16.91 15.58
N ALA A 139 5.91 15.61 15.56
CA ALA A 139 4.61 15.08 15.90
C ALA A 139 4.16 15.49 17.31
N ALA A 140 5.07 15.41 18.28
CA ALA A 140 4.82 15.84 19.66
C ALA A 140 4.53 17.36 19.74
N ILE A 141 5.28 18.19 19.00
CA ILE A 141 5.10 19.65 18.98
C ILE A 141 3.79 20.05 18.27
N GLU A 142 3.48 19.38 17.15
CA GLU A 142 2.33 19.68 16.29
C GLU A 142 1.05 18.96 16.73
N ASN A 143 1.11 18.18 17.83
CA ASN A 143 0.04 17.34 18.35
C ASN A 143 -0.59 16.45 17.25
N VAL A 144 0.28 15.68 16.60
CA VAL A 144 -0.08 14.68 15.58
C VAL A 144 0.20 13.30 16.15
N ASP A 145 -0.80 12.43 16.13
CA ASP A 145 -0.64 11.03 16.53
C ASP A 145 0.00 10.22 15.40
N LEU A 146 1.22 9.72 15.63
CA LEU A 146 1.92 8.84 14.68
C LEU A 146 1.55 7.36 14.86
N MET A 147 0.92 7.00 15.98
CA MET A 147 0.51 5.64 16.27
C MET A 147 -0.87 5.42 15.66
N SER A 148 -0.94 5.06 14.38
CA SER A 148 -2.20 4.59 13.81
C SER A 148 -2.52 3.20 14.34
N GLU A 149 -3.67 3.05 15.02
CA GLU A 149 -4.24 1.75 15.44
C GLU A 149 -4.33 0.73 14.29
#